data_AF-F4RHL0-F1
#
_entry.id   AF-F4RHL0-F1
#
_cell.length_a   1.000
_cell.length_b   1.000
_cell.length_c   1.000
_cell.angle_alpha   90.00
_cell.angle_beta   90.00
_cell.angle_gamma   90.00
#
_symmetry.space_group_name_H-M   'P 1'
#
loop_
_entity.id
_entity.type
_entity.pdbx_description
1 polymer ?
#
loop_
_entity_poly.entity_id
_entity_poly.type
_entity_poly.pdbx_seq_one_letter_code
_entity_poly.pdbx_strand_id
1 'polypeptide(L)'
;MQLAEELIRTIEEHHRDLIDDQDRLRPSDYIDDNDVWRILNKIYTIQTIEDVFEILGCDILPGGVEKIYNCIFEWKSGSVGVQAMAEMRAREAATRLIQADTLSRLQKQHEQREAKTLETRTLRENKRKRQNIDRLADTAVKQKRKEDNDKRKASVAKMKANQEVQRAANARMIAGLAAGKTMEEVEVTEQMISSQNSEKENQTGPSLNI
;
A
#
# COMPACT_ATOMS: atom_id res chain seq x y z
N MET A 1 19.08 32.03 -38.88
CA MET A 1 20.08 31.79 -39.94
C MET A 1 21.24 32.76 -39.87
N GLN A 2 21.04 34.04 -39.52
CA GLN A 2 22.14 35.03 -39.42
C GLN A 2 23.34 34.58 -38.56
N LEU A 3 23.14 34.05 -37.36
CA LEU A 3 24.25 33.61 -36.50
C LEU A 3 25.06 32.44 -37.10
N ALA A 4 24.41 31.51 -37.79
CA ALA A 4 25.10 30.36 -38.38
C ALA A 4 26.08 30.83 -39.47
N GLU A 5 25.62 31.74 -40.31
CA GLU A 5 26.41 32.37 -41.37
C GLU A 5 27.54 33.23 -40.79
N GLU A 6 27.27 33.99 -39.73
CA GLU A 6 28.28 34.79 -39.01
C GLU A 6 29.38 33.91 -38.39
N LEU A 7 29.01 32.77 -37.80
CA LEU A 7 29.96 31.81 -37.25
C LEU A 7 30.84 31.20 -38.34
N ILE A 8 30.25 30.72 -39.44
CA ILE A 8 30.99 30.17 -40.57
C ILE A 8 31.96 31.22 -41.11
N ARG A 9 31.51 32.45 -41.35
CA ARG A 9 32.38 33.53 -41.81
C ARG A 9 33.52 33.82 -40.83
N THR A 10 33.24 33.86 -39.53
CA THR A 10 34.25 34.07 -38.49
C THR A 10 35.32 32.97 -38.50
N ILE A 11 34.92 31.72 -38.73
CA ILE A 11 35.83 30.58 -38.85
C ILE A 11 36.70 30.71 -40.11
N GLU A 12 36.10 31.06 -41.25
CA GLU A 12 36.83 31.25 -42.52
C GLU A 12 37.83 32.41 -42.46
N GLU A 13 37.45 33.53 -41.84
CA GLU A 13 38.31 34.69 -41.64
C GLU A 13 39.48 34.34 -40.69
N HIS A 14 39.20 33.72 -39.55
CA HIS A 14 40.24 33.33 -38.58
C HIS A 14 41.22 32.29 -39.16
N HIS A 15 40.72 31.34 -39.94
CA HIS A 15 41.56 30.38 -40.65
C HIS A 15 42.51 31.10 -41.62
N ARG A 16 41.99 32.04 -42.42
CA ARG A 16 42.80 32.79 -43.39
C ARG A 16 43.89 33.63 -42.71
N ASP A 17 43.55 34.27 -41.60
CA ASP A 17 44.48 35.11 -40.83
C ASP A 17 45.68 34.31 -40.27
N LEU A 18 45.47 33.05 -39.89
CA LEU A 18 46.49 32.21 -39.27
C LEU A 18 47.36 31.44 -40.26
N ILE A 19 46.75 30.96 -41.35
CA ILE A 19 47.34 29.90 -42.14
C ILE A 19 47.89 30.41 -43.51
N ASP A 20 47.47 31.60 -43.96
CA ASP A 20 47.85 32.20 -45.25
C ASP A 20 47.52 31.28 -46.46
N ASP A 21 47.64 31.77 -47.70
CA ASP A 21 47.19 31.03 -48.92
C ASP A 21 48.00 29.75 -49.26
N GLN A 22 48.91 29.31 -48.38
CA GLN A 22 49.88 28.23 -48.64
C GLN A 22 49.45 26.85 -48.13
N ASP A 23 48.40 26.76 -47.31
CA ASP A 23 47.97 25.48 -46.73
C ASP A 23 47.00 24.71 -47.64
N ARG A 24 47.00 23.39 -47.47
CA ARG A 24 46.16 22.45 -48.22
C ARG A 24 44.83 22.18 -47.52
N LEU A 25 44.73 22.51 -46.24
CA LEU A 25 43.55 22.27 -45.42
C LEU A 25 42.56 23.43 -45.53
N ARG A 26 41.28 23.09 -45.48
CA ARG A 26 40.15 24.03 -45.57
C ARG A 26 39.66 24.37 -44.16
N PRO A 27 39.01 25.52 -43.95
CA PRO A 27 38.37 25.86 -42.68
C PRO A 27 37.44 24.75 -42.15
N SER A 28 36.71 24.09 -43.06
CA SER A 28 35.81 22.96 -42.76
C SER A 28 36.51 21.71 -42.23
N ASP A 29 37.82 21.55 -42.46
CA ASP A 29 38.59 20.43 -41.91
C ASP A 29 38.87 20.62 -40.42
N TYR A 30 38.72 21.86 -39.93
CA TYR A 30 38.92 22.23 -38.54
C TYR A 30 37.60 22.44 -37.80
N ILE A 31 36.64 23.15 -38.38
CA ILE A 31 35.30 23.33 -37.80
C ILE A 31 34.27 23.23 -38.92
N ASP A 32 33.40 22.23 -38.84
CA ASP A 32 32.41 21.93 -39.86
C ASP A 32 31.00 22.45 -39.50
N ASP A 33 30.04 22.25 -40.41
CA ASP A 33 28.66 22.63 -40.19
C ASP A 33 28.02 21.91 -38.98
N ASN A 34 28.44 20.68 -38.68
CA ASN A 34 27.90 19.94 -37.53
C ASN A 34 28.33 20.59 -36.23
N ASP A 35 29.57 21.05 -36.14
CA ASP A 35 30.08 21.77 -34.99
C ASP A 35 29.38 23.13 -34.81
N VAL A 36 29.13 23.84 -35.90
CA VAL A 36 28.29 25.05 -35.89
C VAL A 36 26.89 24.72 -35.35
N TRP A 37 26.26 23.64 -35.81
CA TRP A 37 24.96 23.21 -35.30
C TRP A 37 24.99 22.82 -33.82
N ARG A 38 26.06 22.17 -33.35
CA ARG A 38 26.25 21.82 -31.92
C ARG A 38 26.33 23.08 -31.06
N ILE A 39 27.05 24.10 -31.51
CA ILE A 39 27.11 25.41 -30.87
C ILE A 39 25.71 26.03 -30.84
N LEU A 40 25.02 26.11 -31.98
CA LEU A 40 23.69 26.72 -32.06
C LEU A 40 22.65 26.02 -31.16
N ASN A 41 22.70 24.69 -31.08
CA ASN A 41 21.81 23.91 -30.21
C ASN A 41 22.02 24.20 -28.72
N LYS A 42 23.24 24.58 -28.33
CA LYS A 42 23.62 24.90 -26.95
C LYS A 42 23.83 26.40 -26.75
N ILE A 43 23.39 27.24 -27.70
CA ILE A 43 23.71 28.67 -27.70
C ILE A 43 23.32 29.34 -26.39
N TYR A 44 22.26 28.91 -25.72
CA TYR A 44 21.77 29.50 -24.48
C TYR A 44 22.62 29.16 -23.25
N THR A 45 23.36 28.04 -23.25
CA THR A 45 24.19 27.64 -22.12
C THR A 45 25.57 28.28 -22.15
N ILE A 46 26.02 28.75 -23.32
CA ILE A 46 27.35 29.34 -23.51
C ILE A 46 27.46 30.68 -22.78
N GLN A 47 28.22 30.77 -21.69
CA GLN A 47 28.48 32.00 -20.95
C GLN A 47 29.96 32.42 -20.99
N THR A 48 30.83 31.46 -21.23
CA THR A 48 32.29 31.61 -21.20
C THR A 48 32.93 30.95 -22.42
N ILE A 49 34.20 31.28 -22.66
CA ILE A 49 35.04 30.65 -23.69
C ILE A 49 35.12 29.13 -23.45
N GLU A 50 35.21 28.71 -22.18
CA GLU A 50 35.27 27.30 -21.80
C GLU A 50 34.03 26.52 -22.25
N ASP A 51 32.83 27.12 -22.22
CA ASP A 51 31.63 26.43 -22.70
C ASP A 51 31.71 26.10 -24.20
N VAL A 52 32.34 26.97 -25.00
CA VAL A 52 32.57 26.71 -26.42
C VAL A 52 33.63 25.61 -26.58
N PHE A 53 34.69 25.66 -25.78
CA PHE A 53 35.72 24.63 -25.73
C PHE A 53 35.12 23.26 -25.40
N GLU A 54 34.25 23.16 -24.39
CA GLU A 54 33.56 21.93 -24.01
C GLU A 54 32.65 21.39 -25.12
N ILE A 55 32.02 22.28 -25.90
CA ILE A 55 31.16 21.89 -27.01
C ILE A 55 31.98 21.31 -28.15
N LEU A 56 33.10 21.93 -28.50
CA LEU A 56 33.96 21.53 -29.61
C LEU A 56 34.93 20.40 -29.22
N GLY A 57 35.26 20.29 -27.94
CA GLY A 57 36.16 19.30 -27.34
C GLY A 57 37.65 19.67 -27.45
N CYS A 58 38.01 20.69 -28.22
CA CYS A 58 39.36 21.22 -28.34
C CYS A 58 39.37 22.59 -29.05
N ASP A 59 40.48 23.31 -28.93
CA ASP A 59 40.78 24.51 -29.71
C ASP A 59 41.66 24.11 -30.90
N ILE A 60 40.99 23.72 -31.99
CA ILE A 60 41.63 23.11 -33.15
C ILE A 60 42.57 24.09 -33.85
N LEU A 61 42.17 25.37 -33.92
CA LEU A 61 43.00 26.47 -34.38
C LEU A 61 43.27 27.39 -33.19
N PRO A 62 44.53 27.75 -32.87
CA PRO A 62 44.82 28.59 -31.72
C PRO A 62 43.97 29.88 -31.69
N GLY A 63 43.24 30.08 -30.60
CA GLY A 63 42.36 31.23 -30.40
C GLY A 63 41.03 31.16 -31.17
N GLY A 64 40.75 30.05 -31.87
CA GLY A 64 39.51 29.87 -32.63
C GLY A 64 38.28 29.79 -31.74
N VAL A 65 38.39 29.07 -30.62
CA VAL A 65 37.34 29.00 -29.59
C VAL A 65 37.00 30.40 -29.04
N GLU A 66 38.02 31.23 -28.79
CA GLU A 66 37.82 32.61 -28.32
C GLU A 66 37.11 33.47 -29.37
N LYS A 67 37.49 33.36 -30.65
CA LYS A 67 36.82 34.07 -31.76
C LYS A 67 35.35 33.68 -31.88
N ILE A 68 35.05 32.39 -31.80
CA ILE A 68 33.69 31.87 -31.83
C ILE A 68 32.88 32.39 -30.64
N TYR A 69 33.47 32.33 -29.44
CA TYR A 69 32.83 32.86 -28.24
C TYR A 69 32.50 34.35 -28.39
N ASN A 70 33.44 35.15 -28.86
CA ASN A 70 33.24 36.58 -29.06
C ASN A 70 32.12 36.85 -30.08
N CYS A 71 32.09 36.13 -31.20
CA CYS A 71 31.00 36.21 -32.18
C CYS A 71 29.63 35.90 -31.53
N ILE A 72 29.55 34.83 -30.74
CA ILE A 72 28.33 34.45 -30.00
C ILE A 72 27.94 35.54 -28.99
N PHE A 73 28.91 36.08 -28.25
CA PHE A 73 28.69 37.08 -27.22
C PHE A 73 28.16 38.39 -27.83
N GLU A 74 28.76 38.84 -28.93
CA GLU A 74 28.31 40.00 -29.69
C GLU A 74 26.89 39.79 -30.21
N TRP A 75 26.62 38.64 -30.83
CA TRP A 75 25.29 38.32 -31.31
C TRP A 75 24.26 38.32 -30.18
N LYS A 76 24.57 37.70 -29.03
CA LYS A 76 23.69 37.66 -27.84
C LYS A 76 23.40 39.05 -27.26
N SER A 77 24.37 39.95 -27.36
CA SER A 77 24.26 41.33 -26.88
C SER A 77 23.56 42.23 -27.90
N GLY A 78 23.53 41.83 -29.17
CA GLY A 78 22.81 42.49 -30.24
C GLY A 78 21.29 42.37 -30.12
N SER A 79 20.56 43.27 -30.79
CA SER A 79 19.09 43.33 -30.75
C SER A 79 18.42 42.02 -31.19
N VAL A 80 18.96 41.40 -32.25
CA VAL A 80 18.45 40.12 -32.78
C VAL A 80 18.65 38.99 -31.78
N GLY A 81 19.85 38.87 -31.19
CA GLY A 81 20.13 37.84 -30.19
C GLY A 81 19.33 38.03 -28.92
N VAL A 82 19.19 39.27 -28.42
CA VAL A 82 18.35 39.57 -27.26
C VAL A 82 16.90 39.13 -27.49
N GLN A 83 16.33 39.45 -28.66
CA GLN A 83 14.97 39.02 -29.01
C GLN A 83 14.86 37.50 -29.09
N ALA A 84 15.77 36.83 -29.80
CA ALA A 84 15.76 35.38 -29.93
C ALA A 84 15.88 34.67 -28.56
N MET A 85 16.74 35.17 -27.68
CA MET A 85 16.90 34.66 -26.32
C MET A 85 15.64 34.89 -25.47
N ALA A 86 14.98 36.04 -25.61
CA ALA A 86 13.73 36.33 -24.92
C ALA A 86 12.59 35.40 -25.39
N GLU A 87 12.44 35.21 -26.70
CA GLU A 87 11.44 34.30 -27.28
C GLU A 87 11.66 32.86 -26.82
N MET A 88 12.90 32.38 -26.80
CA MET A 88 13.20 31.03 -26.31
C MET A 88 12.91 30.87 -24.81
N ARG A 89 13.29 31.84 -23.96
CA ARG A 89 12.93 31.82 -22.52
C ARG A 89 11.41 31.81 -22.32
N ALA A 90 10.66 32.57 -23.13
CA ALA A 90 9.21 32.58 -23.07
C ALA A 90 8.62 31.20 -23.44
N ARG A 91 9.16 30.53 -24.47
CA ARG A 91 8.76 29.16 -24.83
C ARG A 91 9.06 28.18 -23.71
N GLU A 92 10.26 28.22 -23.13
CA GLU A 92 10.62 27.36 -22.00
C GLU A 92 9.70 27.58 -20.79
N ALA A 93 9.40 28.83 -20.45
CA ALA A 93 8.48 29.15 -19.37
C ALA A 93 7.08 28.58 -19.64
N ALA A 94 6.58 28.73 -20.87
CA ALA A 94 5.30 28.14 -21.28
C ALA A 94 5.31 26.61 -21.18
N THR A 95 6.37 25.94 -21.63
CA THR A 95 6.52 24.49 -21.51
C THR A 95 6.57 24.05 -20.05
N ARG A 96 7.30 24.77 -19.18
CA ARG A 96 7.35 24.49 -17.74
C ARG A 96 5.99 24.61 -17.07
N LEU A 97 5.17 25.59 -17.46
CA LEU A 97 3.80 25.72 -16.94
C LEU A 97 2.93 24.52 -17.35
N ILE A 98 3.01 24.07 -18.61
CA ILE A 98 2.28 22.89 -19.08
C ILE A 98 2.73 21.61 -18.35
N GLN A 99 4.04 21.46 -18.15
CA GLN A 99 4.59 20.34 -17.39
C GLN A 99 4.13 20.36 -15.93
N ALA A 100 4.16 21.52 -15.27
CA ALA A 100 3.69 21.68 -13.90
C ALA A 100 2.21 21.34 -13.74
N ASP A 101 1.35 21.80 -14.65
CA ASP A 101 -0.08 21.45 -14.65
C ASP A 101 -0.30 19.95 -14.85
N THR A 102 0.44 19.35 -15.79
CA THR A 102 0.38 17.91 -16.04
C THR A 102 0.80 17.10 -14.82
N LEU A 103 1.88 17.49 -14.13
CA LEU A 103 2.33 16.85 -12.91
C LEU A 103 1.30 16.98 -11.78
N SER A 104 0.74 18.17 -11.58
CA SER A 104 -0.32 18.40 -10.59
C SER A 104 -1.55 17.53 -10.83
N ARG A 105 -1.97 17.39 -12.09
CA ARG A 105 -3.07 16.50 -12.48
C ARG A 105 -2.76 15.03 -12.19
N LEU A 106 -1.55 14.58 -12.53
CA LEU A 106 -1.13 13.19 -12.29
C LEU A 106 -1.05 12.88 -10.78
N GLN A 107 -0.54 13.81 -9.99
CA GLN A 107 -0.46 13.66 -8.54
C GLN A 107 -1.86 13.54 -7.92
N LYS A 108 -2.81 14.41 -8.30
CA LYS A 108 -4.21 14.32 -7.85
C LYS A 108 -4.86 12.98 -8.21
N GLN A 109 -4.60 12.47 -9.41
CA GLN A 109 -5.11 11.16 -9.82
C GLN A 109 -4.49 10.02 -8.99
N HIS A 110 -3.21 10.13 -8.63
CA HIS A 110 -2.54 9.16 -7.79
C HIS A 110 -3.13 9.14 -6.37
N GLU A 111 -3.26 10.30 -5.73
CA GLU A 111 -3.86 10.45 -4.40
C GLU A 111 -5.29 9.89 -4.35
N GLN A 112 -6.11 10.12 -5.39
CA GLN A 112 -7.45 9.54 -5.49
C GLN A 112 -7.45 8.01 -5.58
N ARG A 113 -6.50 7.42 -6.33
CA ARG A 113 -6.36 5.97 -6.44
C ARG A 113 -5.91 5.35 -5.12
N GLU A 114 -4.99 5.99 -4.42
CA GLU A 114 -4.54 5.56 -3.10
C GLU A 114 -5.68 5.61 -2.09
N ALA A 115 -6.43 6.72 -2.02
CA ALA A 115 -7.58 6.87 -1.15
C ALA A 115 -8.64 5.79 -1.38
N LYS A 116 -8.98 5.51 -2.65
CA LYS A 116 -9.92 4.44 -3.02
C LYS A 116 -9.41 3.05 -2.63
N THR A 117 -8.11 2.80 -2.78
CA THR A 117 -7.49 1.53 -2.38
C THR A 117 -7.54 1.35 -0.86
N LEU A 118 -7.28 2.43 -0.12
CA LEU A 118 -7.35 2.43 1.34
C LEU A 118 -8.78 2.22 1.84
N GLU A 119 -9.76 2.89 1.25
CA GLU A 119 -11.19 2.73 1.57
C GLU A 119 -11.67 1.29 1.30
N THR A 120 -11.31 0.71 0.15
CA THR A 120 -11.68 -0.70 -0.13
C THR A 120 -11.03 -1.67 0.84
N ARG A 121 -9.80 -1.41 1.30
CA ARG A 121 -9.12 -2.21 2.31
C ARG A 121 -9.81 -2.12 3.68
N THR A 122 -10.16 -0.91 4.13
CA THR A 122 -10.84 -0.71 5.42
C THR A 122 -12.24 -1.33 5.41
N LEU A 123 -12.99 -1.20 4.31
CA LEU A 123 -14.30 -1.85 4.14
C LEU A 123 -14.19 -3.38 4.22
N ARG A 124 -13.19 -3.98 3.57
CA ARG A 124 -12.94 -5.43 3.64
C ARG A 124 -12.59 -5.88 5.05
N GLU A 125 -11.74 -5.12 5.76
CA GLU A 125 -11.35 -5.45 7.13
C GLU A 125 -12.55 -5.34 8.09
N ASN A 126 -13.34 -4.29 7.97
CA ASN A 126 -14.56 -4.11 8.77
C ASN A 126 -15.58 -5.22 8.53
N LYS A 127 -15.74 -5.66 7.26
CA LYS A 127 -16.60 -6.81 6.94
C LYS A 127 -16.10 -8.10 7.60
N ARG A 128 -14.78 -8.35 7.58
CA ARG A 128 -14.18 -9.53 8.26
C ARG A 128 -14.40 -9.48 9.77
N LYS A 129 -14.22 -8.32 10.40
CA LYS A 129 -14.46 -8.13 11.84
C LYS A 129 -15.91 -8.44 12.20
N ARG A 130 -16.88 -7.91 11.46
CA ARG A 130 -18.31 -8.22 11.65
C ARG A 130 -18.61 -9.71 11.51
N GLN A 131 -18.14 -10.34 10.43
CA GLN A 131 -18.33 -11.78 10.23
C GLN A 131 -17.73 -12.64 11.37
N ASN A 132 -16.61 -12.21 11.96
CA ASN A 132 -16.02 -12.93 13.09
C ASN A 132 -16.89 -12.79 14.35
N ILE A 133 -17.41 -11.58 14.62
CA ILE A 133 -18.34 -11.33 15.73
C ILE A 133 -19.60 -12.18 15.56
N ASP A 134 -20.19 -12.21 14.37
CA ASP A 134 -21.40 -13.00 14.08
C ASP A 134 -21.14 -14.49 14.30
N ARG A 135 -19.99 -15.01 13.85
CA ARG A 135 -19.60 -16.41 14.10
C ARG A 135 -19.46 -16.72 15.58
N LEU A 136 -18.83 -15.83 16.34
CA LEU A 136 -18.68 -16.01 17.80
C LEU A 136 -20.06 -16.02 18.48
N ALA A 137 -20.95 -15.11 18.09
CA ALA A 137 -22.32 -15.07 18.59
C ALA A 137 -23.07 -16.38 18.27
N ASP A 138 -22.99 -16.88 17.04
CA ASP A 138 -23.59 -18.15 16.65
C ASP A 138 -23.05 -19.34 17.44
N THR A 139 -21.74 -19.38 17.70
CA THR A 139 -21.12 -20.44 18.50
C THR A 139 -21.59 -20.39 19.95
N ALA A 140 -21.71 -19.21 20.55
CA ALA A 140 -22.23 -19.03 21.90
C ALA A 140 -23.71 -19.46 22.00
N VAL A 141 -24.54 -19.10 21.02
CA VAL A 141 -25.94 -19.54 20.95
C VAL A 141 -26.03 -21.07 20.84
N LYS A 142 -25.19 -21.71 20.01
CA LYS A 142 -25.15 -23.17 19.89
C LYS A 142 -24.71 -23.85 21.19
N GLN A 143 -23.72 -23.29 21.90
CA GLN A 143 -23.28 -23.81 23.20
C GLN A 143 -24.42 -23.72 24.24
N LYS A 144 -25.06 -22.56 24.36
CA LYS A 144 -26.18 -22.37 25.28
C LYS A 144 -27.33 -23.36 25.01
N ARG A 145 -27.67 -23.59 23.73
CA ARG A 145 -28.69 -24.60 23.36
C ARG A 145 -28.31 -26.02 23.76
N LYS A 146 -27.03 -26.39 23.66
CA LYS A 146 -26.55 -27.70 24.11
C LYS A 146 -26.68 -27.84 25.63
N GLU A 147 -26.19 -26.85 26.37
CA GLU A 147 -26.29 -26.82 27.83
C GLU A 147 -27.75 -26.91 28.31
N ASP A 148 -28.66 -26.16 27.69
CA ASP A 148 -30.09 -26.21 28.02
C ASP A 148 -30.72 -27.59 27.71
N ASN A 149 -30.31 -28.22 26.60
CA ASN A 149 -30.78 -29.56 26.26
C ASN A 149 -30.24 -30.62 27.24
N ASP A 150 -28.96 -30.53 27.61
CA ASP A 150 -28.34 -31.45 28.56
C ASP A 150 -28.96 -31.30 29.96
N LYS A 151 -29.25 -30.07 30.40
CA LYS A 151 -30.02 -29.80 31.63
C LYS A 151 -31.42 -30.41 31.57
N ARG A 152 -32.11 -30.31 30.44
CA ARG A 152 -33.44 -30.93 30.26
C ARG A 152 -33.35 -32.46 30.32
N LYS A 153 -32.38 -33.08 29.63
CA LYS A 153 -32.16 -34.53 29.69
C LYS A 153 -31.84 -35.01 31.10
N ALA A 154 -30.97 -34.31 31.82
CA ALA A 154 -30.64 -34.61 33.21
C ALA A 154 -31.87 -34.51 34.12
N SER A 155 -32.70 -33.48 33.94
CA SER A 155 -33.96 -33.33 34.68
C SER A 155 -34.93 -34.47 34.40
N VAL A 156 -35.12 -34.86 33.13
CA VAL A 156 -35.98 -35.99 32.74
C VAL A 156 -35.46 -37.30 33.31
N ALA A 157 -34.13 -37.54 33.27
CA ALA A 157 -33.52 -38.72 33.86
C ALA A 157 -33.76 -38.79 35.37
N LYS A 158 -33.60 -37.67 36.08
CA LYS A 158 -33.89 -37.56 37.52
C LYS A 158 -35.36 -37.83 37.83
N MET A 159 -36.29 -37.29 37.03
CA MET A 159 -37.72 -37.57 37.20
C MET A 159 -38.06 -39.05 37.00
N LYS A 160 -37.47 -39.71 35.99
CA LYS A 160 -37.66 -41.15 35.76
C LYS A 160 -37.10 -41.99 36.92
N ALA A 161 -35.90 -41.68 37.39
CA ALA A 161 -35.29 -42.36 38.54
C ALA A 161 -36.20 -42.23 39.79
N ASN A 162 -36.71 -41.03 40.08
CA ASN A 162 -37.64 -40.82 41.18
C ASN A 162 -38.94 -41.62 41.02
N GLN A 163 -39.47 -41.71 39.79
CA GLN A 163 -40.67 -42.50 39.51
C GLN A 163 -40.44 -44.01 39.73
N GLU A 164 -39.27 -44.53 39.35
CA GLU A 164 -38.89 -45.93 39.59
C GLU A 164 -38.74 -46.22 41.09
N VAL A 165 -38.07 -45.32 41.83
CA VAL A 165 -37.96 -45.40 43.30
C VAL A 165 -39.34 -45.44 43.94
N GLN A 166 -40.25 -44.56 43.51
CA GLN A 166 -41.62 -44.50 44.04
C GLN A 166 -42.43 -45.77 43.70
N ARG A 167 -42.28 -46.32 42.48
CA ARG A 167 -42.92 -47.59 42.11
C ARG A 167 -42.39 -48.75 42.95
N ALA A 168 -41.08 -48.80 43.20
CA ALA A 168 -40.47 -49.83 44.04
C ALA A 168 -40.96 -49.75 45.48
N ALA A 169 -41.05 -48.54 46.05
CA ALA A 169 -41.63 -48.31 47.38
C ALA A 169 -43.11 -48.75 47.44
N ASN A 170 -43.93 -48.36 46.46
CA ASN A 170 -45.33 -48.78 46.40
C ASN A 170 -45.47 -50.31 46.27
N ALA A 171 -44.62 -50.96 45.48
CA ALA A 171 -44.64 -52.42 45.33
C ALA A 171 -44.28 -53.15 46.63
N ARG A 172 -43.27 -52.65 47.36
CA ARG A 172 -42.90 -53.19 48.69
C ARG A 172 -44.03 -52.98 49.71
N MET A 173 -44.69 -51.82 49.67
CA MET A 173 -45.84 -51.53 50.52
C MET A 173 -46.98 -52.53 50.27
N ILE A 174 -47.36 -52.74 49.01
CA ILE A 174 -48.40 -53.71 48.63
C ILE A 174 -48.00 -55.14 49.02
N ALA A 175 -46.74 -55.53 48.82
CA ALA A 175 -46.25 -56.86 49.20
C ALA A 175 -46.28 -57.07 50.72
N GLY A 176 -45.93 -56.05 51.51
CA GLY A 176 -46.01 -56.08 52.97
C GLY A 176 -47.44 -56.29 53.46
N LEU A 177 -48.41 -55.58 52.88
CA LEU A 177 -49.83 -55.73 53.20
C LEU A 177 -50.38 -57.10 52.77
N ALA A 178 -50.00 -57.58 51.59
CA ALA A 178 -50.40 -58.90 51.10
C ALA A 178 -49.85 -60.05 51.96
N ALA A 179 -48.71 -59.84 52.63
CA ALA A 179 -48.11 -60.78 53.58
C ALA A 179 -48.75 -60.72 54.99
N GLY A 180 -49.80 -59.91 55.20
CA GLY A 180 -50.56 -59.83 56.45
C GLY A 180 -50.02 -58.84 57.48
N LYS A 181 -49.06 -57.97 57.11
CA LYS A 181 -48.58 -56.88 57.99
C LYS A 181 -49.61 -55.76 58.07
N THR A 182 -49.64 -55.06 59.21
CA THR A 182 -50.49 -53.87 59.37
C THR A 182 -49.89 -52.68 58.60
N MET A 183 -50.71 -51.68 58.28
CA MET A 183 -50.25 -50.49 57.55
C MET A 183 -49.13 -49.75 58.30
N GLU A 184 -49.22 -49.65 59.62
CA GLU A 184 -48.20 -49.03 60.48
C GLU A 184 -46.85 -49.75 60.40
N GLU A 185 -46.84 -51.09 60.40
CA GLU A 185 -45.60 -51.87 60.29
C GLU A 185 -44.91 -51.69 58.94
N VAL A 186 -45.70 -51.59 57.87
CA VAL A 186 -45.18 -51.40 56.51
C VAL A 186 -44.60 -49.99 56.36
N GLU A 187 -45.28 -48.96 56.90
CA GLU A 187 -44.79 -47.57 56.87
C GLU A 187 -43.47 -47.39 57.63
N VAL A 188 -43.33 -48.01 58.80
CA VAL A 188 -42.06 -47.98 59.56
C VAL A 188 -40.93 -48.64 58.78
N THR A 189 -41.19 -49.76 58.09
CA THR A 189 -40.16 -50.41 57.27
C THR A 189 -39.73 -49.59 56.05
N GLU A 190 -40.65 -48.89 55.38
CA GLU A 190 -40.29 -48.00 54.26
C GLU A 190 -39.53 -46.75 54.74
N GLN A 191 -39.87 -46.19 55.91
CA GLN A 191 -39.11 -45.08 56.48
C GLN A 191 -37.67 -45.46 56.83
N MET A 192 -37.44 -46.66 57.37
CA MET A 192 -36.09 -47.18 57.62
C MET A 192 -35.30 -47.35 56.31
N ILE A 193 -35.91 -47.94 55.28
CA ILE A 193 -35.25 -48.17 53.98
C ILE A 193 -34.94 -46.84 53.28
N SER A 194 -35.85 -45.87 53.35
CA SER A 194 -35.67 -44.52 52.82
C SER A 194 -34.49 -43.79 53.49
N SER A 195 -34.39 -43.90 54.82
CA SER A 195 -33.30 -43.29 55.60
C SER A 195 -31.94 -43.91 55.24
N GLN A 196 -31.86 -45.24 55.14
CA GLN A 196 -30.62 -45.94 54.75
C GLN A 196 -30.17 -45.65 53.32
N ASN A 197 -31.10 -45.48 52.39
CA ASN A 197 -30.76 -45.12 51.00
C ASN A 197 -30.28 -43.66 50.91
N SER A 198 -30.85 -42.76 51.71
CA SER A 198 -30.44 -41.35 51.77
C SER A 198 -29.03 -41.18 52.33
N GLU A 199 -28.64 -42.00 53.30
CA GLU A 199 -27.28 -42.05 53.85
C GLU A 199 -26.25 -42.59 52.83
N LYS A 200 -26.64 -43.57 52.01
CA LYS A 200 -25.77 -44.12 50.95
C LYS A 200 -25.55 -43.14 49.79
N GLU A 201 -26.59 -42.42 49.36
CA GLU A 201 -26.44 -41.41 48.30
C GLU A 201 -25.50 -40.26 48.72
N ASN A 202 -25.55 -39.84 49.99
CA ASN A 202 -24.67 -38.81 50.54
C ASN A 202 -23.18 -39.24 50.66
N GLN A 203 -22.89 -40.55 50.72
CA GLN A 203 -21.51 -41.07 50.74
C GLN A 203 -20.89 -41.23 49.34
N THR A 204 -21.71 -41.28 48.28
CA THR A 204 -21.26 -41.47 46.88
C THR A 204 -21.16 -40.18 46.05
N GLY A 205 -21.33 -39.00 46.65
CA GLY A 205 -21.12 -37.72 45.97
C GLY A 205 -19.65 -37.55 45.53
N PRO A 206 -19.36 -36.98 44.34
CA PRO A 206 -18.01 -36.93 43.80
C PRO A 206 -17.10 -36.11 44.71
N SER A 207 -16.03 -36.74 45.20
CA SER A 207 -14.86 -36.05 45.75
C SER A 207 -14.32 -35.12 44.67
N LEU A 208 -14.53 -33.81 44.86
CA LEU A 208 -13.86 -32.74 44.12
C LEU A 208 -12.34 -32.96 44.26
N ASN A 209 -11.73 -33.57 43.24
CA ASN A 209 -10.29 -33.46 43.06
C ASN A 209 -9.99 -32.02 42.67
N ILE A 210 -9.43 -31.30 43.63
CA ILE A 210 -8.67 -30.05 43.46
C ILE A 210 -7.39 -30.38 42.70
#